data_AF-A0A450VTF5-F1
#
_entry.id   AF-A0A450VTF5-F1
#
_cell.length_a   1.000
_cell.length_b   1.000
_cell.length_c   1.000
_cell.angle_alpha   90.00
_cell.angle_beta   90.00
_cell.angle_gamma   90.00
#
_symmetry.space_group_name_H-M   'P 1'
#
loop_
_entity.id
_entity.type
_entity.pdbx_description
1 polymer ?
#
loop_
_entity_poly.entity_id
_entity_poly.type
_entity_poly.pdbx_seq_one_letter_code
_entity_poly.pdbx_strand_id
1 'polypeptide(L)'
;MYDRLPESGYGHNMVCHSHGEYARDEEGDGFCEVHVDTMEGFWSLPRSRLRPHRGISQELLPDYLGFFEFVHNVKYRDKRFLVSLLTLALSHRTTGIR
;
A
#
# COMPACT_ATOMS: atom_id res chain seq x y z
N MET A 1 -13.87 3.02 -7.61
CA MET A 1 -12.98 3.53 -6.52
C MET A 1 -12.65 5.00 -6.73
N TYR A 2 -12.59 5.47 -7.97
CA TYR A 2 -12.39 6.88 -8.32
C TYR A 2 -13.68 7.62 -8.69
N ASP A 3 -14.80 6.89 -8.81
CA ASP A 3 -16.07 7.40 -9.33
C ASP A 3 -16.74 8.47 -8.44
N ARG A 4 -16.36 8.53 -7.16
CA ARG A 4 -16.87 9.51 -6.19
C ARG A 4 -15.88 10.65 -5.89
N LEU A 5 -14.70 10.64 -6.50
CA LEU A 5 -13.70 11.69 -6.27
C LEU A 5 -14.17 13.10 -6.70
N PRO A 6 -14.93 13.27 -7.81
CA PRO A 6 -15.44 14.59 -8.18
C PRO A 6 -16.36 15.19 -7.10
N GLU A 7 -17.15 14.33 -6.43
CA GLU A 7 -18.08 14.74 -5.37
C GLU A 7 -17.36 15.19 -4.09
N SER A 8 -16.12 14.75 -3.86
CA SER A 8 -15.29 15.17 -2.71
C SER A 8 -14.43 16.40 -3.00
N GLY A 9 -14.59 17.05 -4.15
CA GLY A 9 -13.77 18.21 -4.55
C GLY A 9 -12.35 17.84 -5.00
N TYR A 10 -12.12 16.57 -5.38
CA TYR A 10 -10.80 16.13 -5.83
C TYR A 10 -10.47 16.70 -7.22
N GLY A 11 -9.39 17.48 -7.32
CA GLY A 11 -8.81 17.92 -8.59
C GLY A 11 -7.92 16.83 -9.18
N HIS A 12 -8.13 16.46 -10.44
CA HIS A 12 -7.28 15.49 -11.10
C HIS A 12 -5.95 16.13 -11.52
N ASN A 13 -4.88 15.80 -10.79
CA ASN A 13 -3.54 16.26 -11.09
C ASN A 13 -2.79 15.27 -12.00
N MET A 14 -1.86 15.78 -12.80
CA MET A 14 -1.02 15.00 -13.71
C MET A 14 0.42 15.48 -13.65
N VAL A 15 1.36 14.57 -13.87
CA VAL A 15 2.78 14.90 -14.08
C VAL A 15 3.10 15.02 -15.57
N CYS A 16 4.10 15.83 -15.91
CA CYS A 16 4.56 16.01 -17.28
C CYS A 16 5.92 15.34 -17.54
N HIS A 17 5.91 14.15 -18.13
CA HIS A 17 7.13 13.38 -18.42
C HIS A 17 8.11 14.08 -19.36
N SER A 18 7.63 14.89 -20.30
CA SER A 18 8.52 15.64 -21.20
C SER A 18 9.35 16.70 -20.47
N HIS A 19 8.92 17.09 -19.26
CA HIS A 19 9.67 17.98 -18.37
C HIS A 19 10.45 17.22 -17.29
N GLY A 20 10.55 15.88 -17.39
CA GLY A 20 11.24 15.04 -16.41
C GLY A 20 10.49 14.90 -15.09
N GLU A 21 9.18 15.18 -15.06
CA GLU A 21 8.35 14.94 -13.88
C GLU A 21 7.93 13.46 -13.81
N TYR A 22 8.20 12.83 -12.66
CA TYR A 22 7.82 11.44 -12.36
C TYR A 22 6.98 11.34 -11.08
N ALA A 23 7.12 12.29 -10.17
CA ALA A 23 6.25 12.47 -9.01
C ALA A 23 6.25 13.96 -8.63
N ARG A 24 5.13 14.48 -8.13
CA ARG A 24 5.01 15.87 -7.67
C ARG A 24 4.59 15.89 -6.20
N ASP A 25 5.36 16.63 -5.42
CA ASP A 25 5.07 17.06 -4.06
C ASP A 25 4.45 18.46 -4.18
N GLU A 26 3.12 18.56 -4.04
CA GLU A 26 2.42 19.84 -4.22
C GLU A 26 2.58 20.76 -3.00
N GLU A 27 2.84 20.20 -1.82
CA GLU A 27 2.86 20.93 -0.55
C GLU A 27 4.29 21.15 0.01
N GLY A 28 5.30 20.54 -0.60
CA GLY A 28 6.72 20.66 -0.26
C GLY A 28 7.13 19.93 1.02
N ASP A 29 6.34 18.94 1.47
CA ASP A 29 6.56 18.24 2.74
C ASP A 29 7.43 16.97 2.59
N GLY A 30 7.85 16.67 1.36
CA GLY A 30 8.62 15.50 0.99
C GLY A 30 7.78 14.25 0.69
N PHE A 31 6.44 14.36 0.69
CA PHE A 31 5.54 13.37 0.14
C PHE A 31 5.11 13.80 -1.26
N CYS A 32 5.25 12.92 -2.25
CA CYS A 32 4.71 13.20 -3.58
C CYS A 32 3.29 12.65 -3.66
N GLU A 33 2.27 13.48 -3.82
CA GLU A 33 0.87 13.02 -3.90
C GLU A 33 0.48 12.60 -5.33
N VAL A 34 1.14 13.19 -6.34
CA VAL A 34 0.85 12.97 -7.76
C VAL A 34 1.94 12.08 -8.35
N HIS A 35 1.57 10.90 -8.86
CA HIS A 35 2.47 9.92 -9.47
C HIS A 35 1.93 9.45 -10.82
N VAL A 36 2.77 8.78 -11.61
CA VAL A 36 2.34 8.13 -12.85
C VAL A 36 1.62 6.81 -12.59
N ASP A 37 1.06 6.28 -13.68
CA ASP A 37 0.24 5.09 -13.88
C ASP A 37 0.11 4.15 -12.67
N THR A 38 -1.12 3.68 -12.41
CA THR A 38 -1.57 2.83 -11.29
C THR A 38 -0.51 2.00 -10.54
N MET A 39 0.45 1.40 -11.25
CA MET A 39 1.59 0.67 -10.68
C MET A 39 2.51 1.55 -9.81
N GLU A 40 2.90 2.76 -10.23
CA GLU A 40 3.74 3.65 -9.40
C GLU A 40 2.97 4.17 -8.18
N GLY A 41 1.69 4.54 -8.39
CA GLY A 41 0.78 4.85 -7.29
C GLY A 41 0.65 3.68 -6.30
N PHE A 42 0.58 2.43 -6.79
CA PHE A 42 0.58 1.24 -5.94
C PHE A 42 1.88 1.13 -5.13
N TRP A 43 3.05 1.30 -5.76
CA TRP A 43 4.35 1.19 -5.09
C TRP A 43 4.66 2.34 -4.11
N SER A 44 3.94 3.46 -4.19
CA SER A 44 4.00 4.54 -3.18
C SER A 44 3.45 4.08 -1.81
N LEU A 45 2.48 3.16 -1.79
CA LEU A 45 1.82 2.70 -0.57
C LEU A 45 2.72 1.83 0.33
N PRO A 46 3.43 0.80 -0.18
CA PRO A 46 4.45 0.08 0.58
C PRO A 46 5.51 1.01 1.15
N ARG A 47 5.98 1.99 0.37
CA ARG A 47 7.02 2.93 0.81
C ARG A 47 6.60 3.68 2.07
N SER A 48 5.39 4.22 2.11
CA SER A 48 4.85 4.91 3.30
C SER A 48 4.66 3.97 4.49
N ARG A 49 4.19 2.73 4.26
CA ARG A 49 4.02 1.72 5.31
C ARG A 49 5.35 1.25 5.90
N LEU A 50 6.39 1.16 5.07
CA LEU A 50 7.71 0.67 5.47
C LEU A 50 8.58 1.76 6.09
N ARG A 51 8.30 3.04 5.82
CA ARG A 51 9.07 4.20 6.32
C ARG A 51 9.34 4.21 7.83
N PRO A 52 8.41 3.82 8.72
CA PRO A 52 8.68 3.78 10.17
C PRO A 52 9.73 2.73 10.55
N HIS A 53 9.89 1.68 9.75
CA HIS A 53 10.91 0.68 9.93
C HIS A 53 12.21 1.24 9.33
N ARG A 54 13.15 1.68 10.18
CA ARG A 54 14.44 2.33 9.81
C ARG A 54 15.44 1.37 9.14
N GLY A 55 14.96 0.59 8.17
CA GLY A 55 15.63 -0.55 7.57
C GLY A 55 14.70 -1.77 7.60
N ILE A 56 14.73 -2.55 6.53
CA ILE A 56 14.04 -3.83 6.40
C ILE A 56 15.03 -4.88 5.93
N SER A 57 14.85 -6.12 6.38
CA SER A 57 15.66 -7.25 5.89
C SER A 57 15.38 -7.45 4.41
N GLN A 58 16.45 -7.42 3.59
CA GLN A 58 16.35 -7.67 2.15
C GLN A 58 15.94 -9.12 1.86
N GLU A 59 16.36 -10.06 2.71
CA GLU A 59 15.98 -11.48 2.60
C GLU A 59 14.48 -11.69 2.79
N LEU A 60 13.87 -10.92 3.70
CA LEU A 60 12.42 -11.02 3.99
C LEU A 60 11.57 -10.08 3.14
N LEU A 61 12.19 -9.29 2.26
CA LEU A 61 11.47 -8.33 1.42
C LEU A 61 10.31 -8.97 0.62
N PRO A 62 10.46 -10.18 0.03
CA PRO A 62 9.36 -10.84 -0.66
C PRO A 62 8.15 -11.11 0.25
N ASP A 63 8.38 -11.50 1.50
CA ASP A 63 7.30 -11.79 2.46
C ASP A 63 6.57 -10.52 2.87
N TYR A 64 7.30 -9.41 3.09
CA TYR A 64 6.70 -8.11 3.39
C TYR A 64 5.81 -7.62 2.24
N LEU A 65 6.30 -7.76 1.00
CA LEU A 65 5.54 -7.36 -0.19
C LEU A 65 4.32 -8.26 -0.42
N GLY A 66 4.47 -9.57 -0.30
CA GLY A 66 3.36 -10.52 -0.43
C GLY A 66 2.28 -10.28 0.62
N PHE A 67 2.67 -10.00 1.87
CA PHE A 67 1.70 -9.64 2.91
C PHE A 67 1.01 -8.30 2.63
N PHE A 68 1.76 -7.30 2.13
CA PHE A 68 1.18 -6.02 1.72
C PHE A 68 0.15 -6.21 0.60
N GLU A 69 0.50 -6.94 -0.46
CA GLU A 69 -0.38 -7.24 -1.59
C GLU A 69 -1.65 -7.95 -1.13
N PHE A 70 -1.52 -8.99 -0.29
CA PHE A 70 -2.65 -9.71 0.26
C PHE A 70 -3.61 -8.78 1.01
N VAL A 71 -3.10 -7.98 1.95
CA VAL A 71 -3.92 -7.02 2.71
C VAL A 71 -4.58 -6.00 1.78
N HIS A 72 -3.83 -5.49 0.79
CA HIS A 72 -4.34 -4.53 -0.19
C HIS A 72 -5.50 -5.11 -1.02
N ASN A 73 -5.35 -6.34 -1.52
CA ASN A 73 -6.31 -6.99 -2.40
C ASN A 73 -7.58 -7.45 -1.67
N VAL A 74 -7.47 -7.86 -0.41
CA VAL A 74 -8.62 -8.20 0.43
C VAL A 74 -9.47 -6.97 0.76
N LYS A 75 -8.94 -5.74 0.57
CA LYS A 75 -9.61 -4.45 0.81
C LYS A 75 -10.19 -4.29 2.22
N TYR A 76 -9.66 -5.07 3.17
CA TYR A 76 -10.13 -5.09 4.55
C TYR A 76 -9.15 -4.33 5.44
N ARG A 77 -9.56 -3.15 5.89
CA ARG A 77 -8.70 -2.16 6.58
C ARG A 77 -8.90 -2.10 8.10
N ASP A 78 -9.61 -3.08 8.67
CA ASP A 78 -9.90 -3.09 10.11
C ASP A 78 -8.67 -3.53 10.93
N LYS A 79 -8.47 -2.92 12.10
CA LYS A 79 -7.41 -3.28 13.07
C LYS A 79 -7.51 -4.75 13.52
N ARG A 80 -8.71 -5.35 13.45
CA ARG A 80 -8.97 -6.75 13.79
C ARG A 80 -8.46 -7.73 12.74
N PHE A 81 -8.10 -7.26 11.54
CA PHE A 81 -7.61 -8.10 10.45
C PHE A 81 -6.48 -9.05 10.87
N LEU A 82 -5.46 -8.52 11.56
CA LEU A 82 -4.34 -9.33 12.06
C LEU A 82 -4.80 -10.38 13.07
N VAL A 83 -5.72 -10.02 13.97
CA VAL A 83 -6.28 -10.94 14.96
C VAL A 83 -7.05 -12.06 14.26
N SER A 84 -7.87 -11.73 13.27
CA SER A 84 -8.62 -12.70 12.47
C SER A 84 -7.70 -13.64 11.70
N LEU A 85 -6.65 -13.11 11.07
CA LEU A 85 -5.68 -13.90 10.32
C LEU A 85 -4.89 -14.85 11.23
N LEU A 86 -4.44 -14.36 12.39
CA LEU A 86 -3.75 -15.17 13.39
C LEU A 86 -4.67 -16.25 13.95
N THR A 87 -5.92 -15.91 14.26
CA THR A 87 -6.92 -16.87 14.74
C THR A 87 -7.14 -17.98 13.73
N LEU A 88 -7.32 -17.63 12.44
CA LEU A 88 -7.45 -18.60 11.37
C LEU A 88 -6.21 -19.50 11.25
N ALA A 89 -5.01 -18.90 11.20
CA ALA A 89 -3.75 -19.62 11.06
C ALA A 89 -3.48 -20.58 12.24
N LEU A 90 -3.83 -20.16 13.46
CA LEU A 90 -3.71 -20.98 14.67
C LEU A 90 -4.74 -22.10 14.70
N SER A 91 -5.98 -21.83 14.28
CA SER A 91 -7.07 -22.82 14.26
C SER A 91 -6.86 -23.89 13.19
N HIS A 92 -6.22 -23.55 12.07
CA HIS A 92 -5.90 -24.49 11.00
C HIS A 92 -4.73 -25.43 11.34
N ARG A 93 -3.86 -25.04 12.29
CA ARG A 93 -2.78 -25.90 12.79
C ARG A 93 -3.29 -26.97 13.75
N THR A 94 -4.40 -26.71 14.44
CA THR A 94 -5.01 -27.69 15.35
C THR A 94 -5.81 -28.79 14.65
N THR A 95 -6.15 -28.63 13.37
CA THR A 95 -6.91 -29.62 12.58
C THR A 95 -6.05 -30.49 11.67
N GLY A 96 -4.73 -30.23 11.58
CA GLY A 96 -3.79 -30.91 10.68
C GLY A 96 -2.90 -31.99 11.32
N ILE A 97 -3.23 -32.49 12.51
CA ILE A 97 -2.61 -33.69 13.09
C ILE A 97 -3.71 -34.73 13.29
N ARG A 98 -4.01 -35.47 12.22
CA ARG A 98 -4.59 -36.82 12.26
C ARG A 98 -4.02 -37.61 11.10
#